data_AF-A0A5A5T9V1-F1
#
_entry.id   AF-A0A5A5T9V1-F1
#
_cell.length_a   1.000
_cell.length_b   1.000
_cell.length_c   1.000
_cell.angle_alpha   90.00
_cell.angle_beta   90.00
_cell.angle_gamma   90.00
#
_symmetry.space_group_name_H-M   'P 1'
#
loop_
_entity.id
_entity.type
_entity.pdbx_description
1 polymer ?
#
loop_
_entity_poly.entity_id
_entity_poly.type
_entity_poly.pdbx_seq_one_letter_code
_entity_poly.pdbx_strand_id
1 'polypeptide(L)'
;MFVTFPTNTLLVWLACHFIGDFAFQSAWMSMEKGKSWEINFYHSATYTATFVLFAHSSVAATAVLFGTHFVIDPLKARYKLIGPIWIDQALHVITILLILLLNL
;
A
#
# COMPACT_ATOMS: atom_id res chain seq x y z
N MET A 1 -14.95 -22.79 4.92
CA MET A 1 -14.35 -22.70 3.57
C MET A 1 -13.12 -21.82 3.71
N PHE A 2 -11.93 -22.37 3.58
CA PHE A 2 -10.72 -21.54 3.54
C PHE A 2 -10.74 -20.83 2.18
N VAL A 3 -10.77 -19.50 2.19
CA VAL A 3 -10.61 -18.74 0.94
C VAL A 3 -9.15 -18.88 0.53
N THR A 4 -8.92 -19.45 -0.64
CA THR A 4 -7.59 -19.64 -1.21
C THR A 4 -7.46 -18.78 -2.45
N PHE A 5 -6.37 -18.02 -2.55
CA PHE A 5 -6.01 -17.28 -3.77
C PHE A 5 -4.79 -17.93 -4.44
N PRO A 6 -4.63 -17.79 -5.77
CA PRO A 6 -3.47 -18.30 -6.48
C PRO A 6 -2.15 -17.66 -6.00
N THR A 7 -1.07 -18.45 -5.89
CA THR A 7 0.25 -17.96 -5.47
C THR A 7 0.78 -16.85 -6.40
N ASN A 8 0.54 -16.96 -7.71
CA ASN A 8 0.93 -15.93 -8.67
C ASN A 8 0.20 -14.60 -8.41
N THR A 9 -1.07 -14.63 -8.00
CA THR A 9 -1.80 -13.42 -7.60
C THR A 9 -1.10 -12.74 -6.43
N LEU A 10 -0.78 -13.49 -5.37
CA LEU A 10 -0.04 -12.94 -4.24
C LEU A 10 1.30 -12.33 -4.66
N LEU A 11 2.07 -13.02 -5.49
CA LEU A 11 3.37 -12.52 -5.96
C LEU A 11 3.23 -11.22 -6.77
N VAL A 12 2.22 -11.11 -7.64
CA VAL A 12 1.94 -9.88 -8.40
C VAL A 12 1.56 -8.73 -7.46
N TRP A 13 0.70 -8.98 -6.47
CA TRP A 13 0.29 -7.94 -5.51
C TRP A 13 1.44 -7.48 -4.63
N LEU A 14 2.31 -8.40 -4.18
CA LEU A 14 3.54 -8.05 -3.47
C LEU A 14 4.50 -7.24 -4.35
N ALA A 15 4.63 -7.60 -5.63
CA ALA A 15 5.42 -6.82 -6.58
C ALA A 15 4.85 -5.39 -6.75
N CYS A 16 3.52 -5.25 -6.88
CA CYS A 16 2.86 -3.95 -6.94
C CYS A 16 3.13 -3.12 -5.70
N HIS A 17 3.09 -3.73 -4.51
CA HIS A 17 3.40 -3.07 -3.25
C HIS A 17 4.82 -2.50 -3.25
N PHE A 18 5.84 -3.32 -3.51
CA PHE A 18 7.22 -2.88 -3.46
C PHE A 18 7.57 -1.88 -4.57
N ILE A 19 7.02 -2.07 -5.78
CA ILE A 19 7.23 -1.13 -6.88
C ILE A 19 6.56 0.22 -6.56
N GLY A 20 5.34 0.20 -6.04
CA GLY A 20 4.60 1.42 -5.70
C GLY A 20 5.23 2.18 -4.54
N ASP A 21 5.59 1.49 -3.46
CA ASP A 21 6.06 2.10 -2.21
C ASP A 21 7.55 2.52 -2.26
N PHE A 22 8.37 1.83 -3.07
CA PHE A 22 9.80 2.11 -3.18
C PHE A 22 10.24 2.57 -4.56
N ALA A 23 10.00 1.77 -5.62
CA ALA A 23 10.59 2.04 -6.92
C ALA A 23 10.01 3.30 -7.59
N PHE A 24 8.70 3.52 -7.45
CA PHE A 24 7.98 4.66 -8.02
C PHE A 24 7.80 5.81 -7.03
N GLN A 25 8.12 5.58 -5.74
CA GLN A 25 8.23 6.65 -4.78
C GLN A 25 9.50 7.48 -5.05
N SER A 26 9.33 8.74 -5.43
CA SER A 26 10.45 9.67 -5.57
C SER A 26 11.09 10.03 -4.22
N ALA A 27 12.35 10.48 -4.25
CA ALA A 27 13.02 11.01 -3.05
C ALA A 27 12.23 12.16 -2.41
N TRP A 28 11.64 13.04 -3.22
CA TRP A 28 10.79 14.12 -2.74
C TRP A 28 9.56 13.62 -1.98
N MET A 29 8.84 12.64 -2.52
CA MET A 29 7.69 12.03 -1.83
C MET A 29 8.11 11.45 -0.48
N SER A 30 9.22 10.70 -0.43
CA SER A 30 9.71 10.09 0.79
C SER A 30 10.05 11.11 1.89
N MET A 31 10.71 12.22 1.53
CA MET A 31 11.12 13.26 2.48
C MET A 31 9.95 14.11 2.98
N GLU A 32 8.91 14.29 2.16
CA GLU A 32 7.86 15.28 2.41
C GLU A 32 6.48 14.70 2.76
N LYS A 33 6.20 13.40 2.51
CA LYS A 33 4.89 12.79 2.80
C LYS A 33 4.48 12.90 4.28
N GLY A 34 5.44 12.89 5.19
CA GLY A 34 5.18 13.10 6.63
C GLY A 34 4.85 14.55 7.01
N LYS A 35 5.13 15.52 6.12
CA LYS A 35 4.99 16.96 6.36
C LYS A 35 3.81 17.58 5.61
N SER A 36 3.42 17.01 4.46
CA SER A 36 2.32 17.50 3.63
C SER A 36 1.31 16.40 3.31
N TRP A 37 0.02 16.69 3.55
CA TRP A 37 -1.08 15.79 3.19
C TRP A 37 -1.23 15.61 1.68
N GLU A 38 -0.93 16.66 0.91
CA GLU A 38 -0.95 16.62 -0.56
C GLU A 38 0.10 15.64 -1.09
N ILE A 39 1.30 15.65 -0.51
CA ILE A 39 2.39 14.77 -0.93
C ILE A 39 2.12 13.33 -0.50
N ASN A 40 1.54 13.13 0.69
CA ASN A 40 1.05 11.82 1.11
C ASN A 40 -0.02 11.27 0.16
N PHE A 41 -0.88 12.14 -0.37
CA PHE A 41 -1.89 11.77 -1.36
C PHE A 41 -1.22 11.32 -2.67
N TYR A 42 -0.26 12.09 -3.19
CA TYR A 42 0.47 11.71 -4.40
C TYR A 42 1.19 10.38 -4.23
N HIS A 43 1.88 10.17 -3.10
CA HIS A 43 2.51 8.89 -2.81
C HIS A 43 1.49 7.74 -2.77
N SER A 44 0.40 7.90 -2.02
CA SER A 44 -0.65 6.87 -1.91
C SER A 44 -1.33 6.59 -3.25
N ALA A 45 -1.50 7.61 -4.08
CA ALA A 45 -2.05 7.46 -5.44
C ALA A 45 -1.08 6.72 -6.35
N THR A 46 0.21 7.08 -6.34
CA THR A 46 1.26 6.37 -7.09
C THR A 46 1.38 4.91 -6.65
N TYR A 47 1.35 4.67 -5.34
CA TYR A 47 1.31 3.32 -4.76
C TYR A 47 0.10 2.53 -5.28
N THR A 48 -1.09 3.09 -5.17
CA THR A 48 -2.33 2.39 -5.54
C THR A 48 -2.43 2.17 -7.06
N ALA A 49 -1.87 3.08 -7.87
CA ALA A 49 -1.89 2.96 -9.32
C ALA A 49 -1.20 1.69 -9.83
N THR A 50 -0.15 1.18 -9.15
CA THR A 50 0.51 -0.07 -9.55
C THR A 50 -0.45 -1.26 -9.44
N PHE A 51 -1.31 -1.29 -8.42
CA PHE A 51 -2.32 -2.34 -8.25
C PHE A 51 -3.41 -2.27 -9.31
N VAL A 52 -3.86 -1.07 -9.65
CA VAL A 52 -4.86 -0.89 -10.72
C VAL A 52 -4.31 -1.35 -12.07
N LEU A 53 -3.07 -0.96 -12.39
CA LEU A 53 -2.46 -1.22 -13.69
C LEU A 53 -1.99 -2.67 -13.87
N PHE A 54 -1.40 -3.27 -12.85
CA PHE A 54 -0.73 -4.59 -12.98
C PHE A 54 -1.46 -5.73 -12.26
N ALA A 55 -2.17 -5.43 -11.17
CA ALA A 55 -2.93 -6.42 -10.41
C ALA A 55 -4.45 -6.40 -10.73
N HIS A 56 -4.90 -5.42 -11.51
CA HIS A 56 -6.29 -5.20 -11.89
C HIS A 56 -7.23 -5.21 -10.67
N SER A 57 -6.83 -4.52 -9.59
CA SER A 57 -7.61 -4.46 -8.36
C SER A 57 -9.02 -3.90 -8.61
N SER A 58 -10.01 -4.48 -7.93
CA SER A 58 -11.39 -3.98 -7.98
C SER A 58 -11.47 -2.55 -7.41
N VAL A 59 -12.59 -1.86 -7.63
CA VAL A 59 -12.83 -0.54 -7.02
C VAL A 59 -12.78 -0.61 -5.49
N ALA A 60 -13.34 -1.67 -4.89
CA ALA A 60 -13.35 -1.88 -3.44
C ALA A 60 -11.93 -2.11 -2.91
N ALA A 61 -11.17 -3.01 -3.52
CA ALA A 61 -9.78 -3.27 -3.17
C ALA A 61 -8.91 -2.02 -3.32
N THR A 62 -9.09 -1.27 -4.42
CA THR A 62 -8.37 -0.01 -4.69
C THR A 62 -8.66 1.04 -3.61
N ALA A 63 -9.91 1.18 -3.18
CA ALA A 63 -10.28 2.10 -2.11
C ALA A 63 -9.66 1.70 -0.76
N VAL A 64 -9.63 0.40 -0.43
CA VAL A 64 -8.98 -0.10 0.80
C VAL A 64 -7.47 0.09 0.75
N LEU A 65 -6.81 -0.25 -0.36
CA LEU A 65 -5.37 -0.04 -0.56
C LEU A 65 -5.00 1.43 -0.37
N PHE A 66 -5.68 2.33 -1.11
CA PHE A 66 -5.41 3.77 -1.00
C PHE A 66 -5.66 4.28 0.41
N GLY A 67 -6.83 3.95 0.99
CA GLY A 67 -7.24 4.47 2.29
C GLY A 67 -6.34 4.01 3.43
N THR A 68 -5.99 2.72 3.46
CA THR A 68 -5.08 2.19 4.49
C THR A 68 -3.67 2.75 4.35
N HIS A 69 -3.14 2.83 3.13
CA HIS A 69 -1.81 3.38 2.89
C HIS A 69 -1.73 4.87 3.26
N PHE A 70 -2.75 5.65 2.88
CA PHE A 70 -2.87 7.07 3.22
C PHE A 70 -2.97 7.33 4.73
N VAL A 71 -3.37 6.34 5.54
CA VAL A 71 -3.44 6.41 7.01
C VAL A 71 -2.17 5.89 7.69
N ILE A 72 -1.67 4.70 7.29
CA ILE A 72 -0.51 4.05 7.90
C ILE A 72 0.74 4.94 7.77
N ASP A 73 0.92 5.56 6.60
CA ASP A 73 2.10 6.36 6.32
C ASP A 73 2.25 7.58 7.26
N PRO A 74 1.22 8.40 7.48
CA PRO A 74 1.25 9.44 8.51
C PRO A 74 1.49 8.90 9.91
N LEU A 75 0.92 7.73 10.29
CA LEU A 75 1.16 7.14 11.61
C LEU A 75 2.66 6.89 11.84
N LYS A 76 3.40 6.48 10.80
CA LYS A 76 4.85 6.33 10.81
C LYS A 76 5.59 7.67 10.64
N ALA A 77 5.35 8.37 9.54
CA ALA A 77 6.18 9.47 9.07
C ALA A 77 5.87 10.80 9.78
N ARG A 78 4.59 11.06 10.10
CA ARG A 78 4.13 12.29 10.76
C ARG A 78 4.06 12.14 12.28
N TYR A 79 3.32 11.13 12.75
CA TYR A 79 2.97 10.97 14.16
C TYR A 79 3.97 10.13 14.95
N LYS A 80 4.88 9.41 14.26
CA LYS A 80 5.92 8.57 14.88
C LYS A 80 5.36 7.47 15.81
N LEU A 81 4.12 7.04 15.57
CA LEU A 81 3.47 5.95 16.31
C LEU A 81 3.93 4.57 15.84
N ILE A 82 4.39 4.49 14.59
CA ILE A 82 5.02 3.29 14.03
C ILE A 82 6.51 3.61 13.85
N GLY A 83 7.36 2.97 14.65
CA GLY A 83 8.80 3.23 14.64
C GLY A 83 9.55 2.44 13.56
N PRO A 84 9.66 1.10 13.68
CA PRO A 84 10.41 0.30 12.72
C PRO A 84 9.72 0.17 11.36
N ILE A 85 10.50 0.27 10.28
CA ILE A 85 10.01 0.11 8.90
C ILE A 85 9.33 -1.23 8.67
N TRP A 86 9.80 -2.31 9.29
CA TRP A 86 9.21 -3.64 9.09
C TRP A 86 7.79 -3.75 9.66
N ILE A 87 7.41 -2.97 10.68
CA ILE A 87 6.04 -2.93 11.20
C ILE A 87 5.12 -2.26 10.20
N ASP A 88 5.56 -1.13 9.65
CA ASP A 88 4.85 -0.40 8.58
C ASP A 88 4.60 -1.31 7.37
N GLN A 89 5.64 -1.97 6.87
CA GLN A 89 5.53 -2.90 5.75
C GLN A 89 4.65 -4.11 6.07
N ALA A 90 4.72 -4.63 7.30
CA ALA A 90 3.84 -5.72 7.74
C ALA A 90 2.36 -5.31 7.70
N LEU A 91 2.02 -4.08 8.10
CA LEU A 91 0.64 -3.59 8.04
C LEU A 91 0.12 -3.50 6.59
N HIS A 92 0.94 -3.00 5.66
CA HIS A 92 0.59 -2.94 4.23
C HIS A 92 0.40 -4.35 3.64
N VAL A 93 1.29 -5.30 3.96
CA VAL A 93 1.17 -6.70 3.52
C VAL A 93 -0.05 -7.38 4.14
N ILE A 94 -0.37 -7.13 5.42
CA ILE A 94 -1.59 -7.64 6.06
C ILE A 94 -2.83 -7.13 5.33
N THR A 95 -2.89 -5.84 4.95
CA THR A 95 -3.99 -5.31 4.14
C THR A 95 -4.15 -6.07 2.83
N ILE A 96 -3.06 -6.34 2.10
CA ILE A 96 -3.09 -7.13 0.86
C ILE A 96 -3.66 -8.53 1.11
N LEU A 97 -3.17 -9.20 2.15
CA LEU A 97 -3.64 -10.54 2.50
C LEU A 97 -5.13 -10.54 2.85
N LEU A 98 -5.60 -9.54 3.61
CA LEU A 98 -7.02 -9.40 3.94
C LEU A 98 -7.88 -9.17 2.70
N ILE A 99 -7.45 -8.31 1.78
CA ILE A 99 -8.14 -8.08 0.50
C ILE A 99 -8.29 -9.39 -0.28
N LEU A 100 -7.19 -10.14 -0.45
CA LEU A 100 -7.19 -11.40 -1.17
C LEU A 100 -8.03 -12.49 -0.48
N LEU A 101 -7.99 -12.57 0.85
CA LEU A 101 -8.79 -13.52 1.63
C LEU A 101 -10.28 -13.19 1.65
N LEU A 102 -10.65 -11.92 1.48
CA LEU A 102 -12.04 -11.48 1.43
C LEU A 102 -12.60 -11.43 -0.01
N ASN A 103 -11.78 -11.76 -1.02
CA ASN A 103 -12.11 -11.62 -2.44
C ASN A 103 -12.66 -10.24 -2.78
N LEU A 104 -12.05 -9.19 -2.22
CA LEU A 104 -12.39 -7.81 -2.55
C LEU A 104 -11.86 -7.42 -3.92
#